data_AF-A0A9Q3F441-F1
#
_entry.id   AF-A0A9Q3F441-F1
#
_cell.length_a   1.000
_cell.length_b   1.000
_cell.length_c   1.000
_cell.angle_alpha   90.00
_cell.angle_beta   90.00
_cell.angle_gamma   90.00
#
_symmetry.space_group_name_H-M   'P 1'
#
loop_
_entity.id
_entity.type
_entity.pdbx_description
1 polymer ?
#
loop_
_entity_poly.entity_id
_entity_poly.type
_entity_poly.pdbx_seq_one_letter_code
_entity_poly.pdbx_strand_id
1 'polypeptide(L)'
;MSLSNSIKTPSPANIHNVVAQVSAPFSNLTMQKEIRILNYIALHTRPDIMFTTKLLSQFTNQPMTAHWSLVKHLLSYLNGTQCLGLHFTKNKHPESELTGWADADYATSLVTKKSH
;
A
#
# COMPACT_ATOMS: atom_id res chain seq x y z
N MET A 1 -10.49 21.45 -12.22
CA MET A 1 -9.36 20.90 -11.44
C MET A 1 -9.92 20.40 -10.11
N SER A 2 -10.25 19.10 -10.02
CA SER A 2 -10.91 18.54 -8.83
C SER A 2 -9.89 18.35 -7.71
N LEU A 3 -10.15 18.95 -6.53
CA LEU A 3 -9.35 18.73 -5.33
C LEU A 3 -9.37 17.23 -4.97
N SER A 4 -8.25 16.54 -5.19
CA SER A 4 -8.01 15.21 -4.65
C SER A 4 -7.85 15.35 -3.14
N ASN A 5 -8.85 14.94 -2.37
CA ASN A 5 -8.79 14.98 -0.91
C ASN A 5 -7.55 14.22 -0.42
N SER A 6 -6.72 14.90 0.39
CA SER A 6 -5.49 14.34 0.92
C SER A 6 -5.81 13.18 1.86
N ILE A 7 -5.46 11.97 1.44
CA ILE A 7 -5.61 10.76 2.23
C ILE A 7 -4.44 10.67 3.20
N LYS A 8 -4.72 10.41 4.48
CA LYS A 8 -3.69 10.36 5.54
C LYS A 8 -3.10 8.96 5.76
N THR A 9 -3.71 7.91 5.22
CA THR A 9 -3.28 6.52 5.45
C THR A 9 -2.92 5.80 4.15
N PRO A 10 -1.83 5.01 4.14
CA PRO A 10 -1.38 4.26 2.96
C PRO A 10 -2.32 3.09 2.61
N SER A 11 -3.12 2.63 3.57
CA SER A 11 -4.11 1.57 3.42
C SER A 11 -5.43 2.01 4.08
N PRO A 12 -6.59 1.78 3.45
CA PRO A 12 -7.87 1.92 4.12
C PRO A 12 -8.11 0.75 5.10
N ALA A 13 -8.79 1.00 6.21
CA ALA A 13 -9.00 -0.01 7.27
C ALA A 13 -9.73 -1.29 6.76
N ASN A 14 -10.52 -1.16 5.70
CA ASN A 14 -11.30 -2.23 5.09
C ASN A 14 -10.62 -2.85 3.85
N ILE A 15 -9.28 -2.74 3.71
CA ILE A 15 -8.56 -3.17 2.50
C ILE A 15 -8.88 -4.62 2.08
N HIS A 16 -8.97 -5.55 3.03
CA HIS A 16 -9.31 -6.95 2.74
C HIS A 16 -10.69 -7.11 2.11
N ASN A 17 -11.66 -6.29 2.53
CA ASN A 17 -13.00 -6.30 1.97
C ASN A 17 -13.01 -5.70 0.56
N VAL A 18 -12.28 -4.60 0.35
CA VAL A 18 -12.19 -3.93 -0.97
C VAL A 18 -11.53 -4.84 -2.00
N VAL A 19 -10.49 -5.58 -1.60
CA VAL A 19 -9.82 -6.55 -2.47
C VAL A 19 -10.69 -7.78 -2.75
N ALA A 20 -11.55 -8.19 -1.83
CA ALA A 20 -12.49 -9.29 -2.03
C ALA A 20 -13.72 -8.90 -2.88
N GLN A 21 -13.93 -7.61 -3.18
CA GLN A 21 -15.09 -7.16 -3.95
C GLN A 21 -14.97 -7.51 -5.42
N VAL A 22 -15.89 -8.37 -5.89
CA VAL A 22 -16.08 -8.62 -7.31
C VAL A 22 -16.62 -7.36 -7.98
N SER A 23 -15.89 -6.85 -8.96
CA SER A 23 -16.28 -5.65 -9.71
C SER A 23 -15.87 -5.79 -11.18
N ALA A 24 -16.21 -4.80 -12.01
CA ALA A 24 -15.94 -4.87 -13.44
C ALA A 24 -14.44 -5.09 -13.74
N PRO A 25 -14.09 -5.86 -14.78
CA PRO A 25 -12.71 -6.03 -15.21
C PRO A 25 -12.05 -4.69 -15.53
N PHE A 26 -10.76 -4.57 -15.21
CA PHE A 26 -9.94 -3.40 -15.51
C PHE A 26 -8.79 -3.75 -16.47
N SER A 27 -8.14 -2.74 -17.06
CA SER A 27 -7.00 -2.93 -17.95
C SER A 27 -5.79 -3.50 -17.22
N ASN A 28 -5.32 -4.67 -17.66
CA ASN A 28 -4.17 -5.36 -17.07
C ASN A 28 -2.87 -4.56 -17.22
N LEU A 29 -2.60 -4.05 -18.44
CA LEU A 29 -1.39 -3.28 -18.72
C LEU A 29 -1.28 -2.02 -17.85
N THR A 30 -2.38 -1.33 -17.62
CA THR A 30 -2.39 -0.11 -16.79
C THR A 30 -2.09 -0.45 -15.33
N MET A 31 -2.77 -1.46 -14.77
CA MET A 31 -2.56 -1.84 -13.37
C MET A 31 -1.14 -2.36 -13.12
N GLN A 32 -0.57 -3.16 -14.02
CA GLN A 32 0.81 -3.63 -13.89
C GLN A 32 1.83 -2.49 -13.90
N LYS A 33 1.67 -1.51 -14.80
CA LYS A 33 2.56 -0.34 -14.87
C LYS A 33 2.56 0.45 -13.57
N GLU A 34 1.37 0.75 -13.03
CA GLU A 34 1.25 1.48 -11.76
C GLU A 34 1.85 0.70 -10.60
N ILE A 35 1.58 -0.61 -10.49
CA ILE A 35 2.12 -1.43 -9.41
C ILE A 35 3.66 -1.49 -9.45
N ARG A 36 4.27 -1.51 -10.64
CA ARG A 36 5.74 -1.44 -10.78
C ARG A 36 6.30 -0.12 -10.25
N ILE A 37 5.67 1.00 -10.57
CA ILE A 37 6.08 2.32 -10.08
C ILE A 37 5.91 2.39 -8.55
N LEU A 38 4.77 1.94 -8.04
CA LEU A 38 4.48 1.92 -6.62
C LEU A 38 5.46 1.03 -5.84
N ASN A 39 5.84 -0.13 -6.38
CA ASN A 39 6.86 -0.99 -5.78
C ASN A 39 8.24 -0.33 -5.75
N TYR A 40 8.62 0.40 -6.79
CA TYR A 40 9.86 1.17 -6.79
C TYR A 40 9.86 2.22 -5.67
N ILE A 41 8.77 3.00 -5.56
CA ILE A 41 8.61 4.01 -4.50
C ILE A 41 8.67 3.35 -3.12
N ALA A 42 7.98 2.22 -2.93
CA ALA A 42 7.93 1.48 -1.68
C ALA A 42 9.31 1.01 -1.21
N LEU A 43 10.14 0.52 -2.15
CA LEU A 43 11.48 0.00 -1.84
C LEU A 43 12.49 1.10 -1.52
N HIS A 44 12.40 2.27 -2.17
CA HIS A 44 13.45 3.28 -2.08
C HIS A 44 13.16 4.42 -1.11
N THR A 45 11.91 4.86 -1.01
CA THR A 45 11.59 6.14 -0.36
C THR A 45 10.46 6.03 0.66
N ARG A 46 9.54 5.08 0.48
CA ARG A 46 8.28 5.02 1.24
C ARG A 46 7.92 3.59 1.64
N PRO A 47 8.65 2.98 2.60
CA PRO A 47 8.36 1.62 3.06
C PRO A 47 6.96 1.47 3.68
N ASP A 48 6.33 2.57 4.09
CA ASP A 48 4.97 2.64 4.64
C ASP A 48 3.88 2.15 3.67
N ILE A 49 4.12 2.18 2.36
CA ILE A 49 3.16 1.68 1.36
C ILE A 49 3.40 0.21 0.95
N MET A 50 4.49 -0.41 1.42
CA MET A 50 4.95 -1.74 0.98
C MET A 50 3.89 -2.84 1.12
N PHE A 51 3.14 -2.82 2.23
CA PHE A 51 2.09 -3.81 2.47
C PHE A 51 1.01 -3.76 1.38
N THR A 52 0.50 -2.57 1.11
CA THR A 52 -0.58 -2.37 0.13
C THR A 52 -0.13 -2.71 -1.29
N THR A 53 1.10 -2.34 -1.68
CA THR A 53 1.61 -2.63 -3.03
C THR A 53 1.83 -4.13 -3.23
N LYS A 54 2.34 -4.83 -2.20
CA LYS A 54 2.45 -6.29 -2.22
C LYS A 54 1.09 -6.97 -2.36
N LEU A 55 0.09 -6.51 -1.61
CA LEU A 55 -1.27 -7.05 -1.72
C LEU A 55 -1.84 -6.86 -3.15
N LEU A 56 -1.72 -5.67 -3.72
CA LEU A 56 -2.22 -5.37 -5.07
C LEU A 56 -1.53 -6.19 -6.17
N SER A 57 -0.25 -6.53 -5.97
CA SER A 57 0.51 -7.32 -6.95
C SER A 57 -0.10 -8.71 -7.22
N GLN A 58 -0.80 -9.29 -6.23
CA GLN A 58 -1.47 -10.58 -6.33
C GLN A 58 -2.64 -10.57 -7.33
N PHE A 59 -3.23 -9.40 -7.60
CA PHE A 59 -4.42 -9.23 -8.44
C PHE A 59 -4.11 -8.67 -9.82
N THR A 60 -2.84 -8.66 -10.23
CA THR A 60 -2.40 -8.15 -11.54
C THR A 60 -2.88 -9.00 -12.71
N ASN A 61 -3.06 -10.30 -12.54
CA ASN A 61 -3.50 -11.18 -13.63
C ASN A 61 -4.96 -10.94 -14.03
N GLN A 62 -5.83 -10.63 -13.07
CA GLN A 62 -7.25 -10.35 -13.27
C GLN A 62 -7.67 -9.11 -12.47
N PRO A 63 -7.26 -7.92 -12.92
CA PRO A 63 -7.53 -6.71 -12.19
C PRO A 63 -8.99 -6.29 -12.35
N MET A 64 -9.55 -5.72 -11.27
CA MET A 64 -10.91 -5.25 -11.21
C MET A 64 -10.93 -3.78 -10.82
N THR A 65 -12.04 -3.09 -11.08
CA THR A 65 -12.20 -1.68 -10.72
C THR A 65 -12.03 -1.38 -9.23
N ALA A 66 -12.36 -2.35 -8.35
CA ALA A 66 -12.09 -2.26 -6.92
C ALA A 66 -10.58 -2.19 -6.62
N HIS A 67 -9.77 -3.04 -7.23
CA HIS A 67 -8.30 -3.00 -7.11
C HIS A 67 -7.74 -1.66 -7.63
N TRP A 68 -8.30 -1.13 -8.71
CA TRP A 68 -7.91 0.17 -9.25
C TRP A 68 -8.23 1.33 -8.30
N SER A 69 -9.31 1.23 -7.51
CA SER A 69 -9.64 2.23 -6.51
C SER A 69 -8.56 2.32 -5.41
N LEU A 70 -7.99 1.19 -5.01
CA LEU A 70 -6.87 1.12 -4.05
C LEU A 70 -5.58 1.70 -4.63
N VAL A 71 -5.29 1.45 -5.91
CA VAL A 71 -4.15 2.10 -6.59
C VAL A 71 -4.32 3.62 -6.56
N LYS A 72 -5.51 4.13 -6.90
CA LYS A 72 -5.81 5.57 -6.84
C LYS A 72 -5.73 6.16 -5.43
N HIS A 73 -6.17 5.40 -4.42
CA HIS A 73 -6.01 5.76 -3.00
C HIS A 73 -4.54 5.93 -2.66
N LEU A 74 -3.69 4.98 -3.06
CA LEU A 74 -2.26 5.03 -2.80
C LEU A 74 -1.58 6.23 -3.46
N LEU A 75 -1.91 6.49 -4.73
CA LEU A 75 -1.39 7.63 -5.47
C LEU A 75 -1.81 8.96 -4.82
N SER A 76 -3.05 9.05 -4.33
CA SER A 76 -3.56 10.22 -3.62
C SER A 76 -2.87 10.40 -2.26
N TYR A 77 -2.58 9.31 -1.55
CA TYR A 77 -1.77 9.32 -0.34
C TYR A 77 -0.35 9.81 -0.60
N LEU A 78 0.32 9.28 -1.64
CA LEU A 78 1.65 9.75 -2.05
C LEU A 78 1.63 11.23 -2.42
N ASN A 79 0.60 11.69 -3.13
CA ASN A 79 0.44 13.09 -3.49
C ASN A 79 0.27 14.00 -2.26
N GLY A 80 -0.51 13.57 -1.26
CA GLY A 80 -0.72 14.33 -0.03
C GLY A 80 0.47 14.31 0.94
N THR A 81 1.43 13.41 0.75
CA THR A 81 2.55 13.18 1.68
C THR A 81 3.92 13.46 1.05
N GLN A 82 3.98 14.15 -0.10
CA GLN A 82 5.25 14.48 -0.77
C GLN A 82 6.19 15.30 0.12
N CYS A 83 5.64 16.12 1.02
CA CYS A 83 6.40 16.96 1.95
C CYS A 83 6.80 16.23 3.26
N LEU A 84 6.38 14.98 3.45
CA LEU A 84 6.71 14.18 4.62
C LEU A 84 7.88 13.24 4.29
N GLY A 85 8.95 13.30 5.09
CA GLY A 85 10.13 12.46 4.95
C GLY A 85 10.50 11.79 6.26
N LEU A 86 11.12 10.62 6.18
CA LEU A 86 11.71 9.96 7.35
C LEU A 86 13.03 10.65 7.69
N HIS A 87 13.09 11.30 8.86
CA HIS A 87 14.27 11.98 9.35
C HIS A 87 15.06 11.06 10.29
N PHE A 88 16.12 10.44 9.78
CA PHE A 88 17.02 9.62 10.58
C PHE A 88 18.15 10.49 11.18
N THR A 89 17.97 10.97 12.40
CA THR A 89 19.05 11.61 13.15
C THR A 89 19.86 10.59 13.91
N LYS A 90 21.19 10.68 13.81
CA LYS A 90 22.10 9.92 14.67
C LYS A 90 21.90 10.41 16.10
N ASN A 91 21.49 9.50 16.99
CA ASN A 91 21.25 9.86 18.38
C ASN A 91 22.56 10.32 19.03
N LYS A 92 22.58 11.51 19.63
CA LYS A 92 23.76 12.05 20.35
C LYS A 92 23.87 11.47 21.77
N HIS A 93 22.82 10.81 22.24
CA HIS A 93 22.76 10.17 23.56
C HIS A 93 22.61 8.64 23.40
N PRO A 94 23.51 7.84 23.98
CA PRO A 94 23.49 6.38 23.87
C PRO A 94 22.34 5.70 24.62
N GLU A 95 21.53 6.43 25.39
CA GLU A 95 20.47 5.89 26.26
C GLU A 95 19.07 5.84 25.63
N SER A 96 18.86 6.42 24.45
CA SER A 96 17.57 6.24 23.72
C SER A 96 17.70 5.07 22.75
N GLU A 97 17.48 3.88 23.30
CA GLU A 97 17.43 2.63 22.57
C GLU A 97 16.24 2.66 21.58
N LEU A 98 16.50 2.39 20.30
CA LEU A 98 15.45 2.31 19.28
C LEU A 98 14.67 1.01 19.48
N THR A 99 13.54 1.06 20.17
CA THR A 99 12.64 -0.09 20.32
C THR A 99 11.75 -0.22 19.08
N GLY A 100 11.88 -1.33 18.35
CA GLY A 100 11.03 -1.65 17.19
C GLY A 100 10.02 -2.74 17.54
N TRP A 101 8.73 -2.46 17.35
CA TRP A 101 7.68 -3.48 17.39
C TRP A 101 7.36 -3.93 15.96
N ALA A 102 7.26 -5.23 15.74
CA ALA A 102 6.92 -5.82 14.44
C ALA A 102 5.67 -6.69 14.58
N ASP A 103 4.53 -6.18 14.11
CA ASP A 103 3.28 -6.95 14.00
C ASP A 103 3.33 -7.80 12.73
N ALA A 104 3.55 -9.11 12.88
CA ALA A 104 3.60 -10.07 11.79
C ALA A 104 2.24 -10.75 11.59
N ASP A 105 1.19 -9.98 11.25
CA ASP A 105 -0.16 -10.51 10.98
C ASP A 105 -0.30 -11.03 9.54
N TYR A 106 0.61 -11.89 9.10
CA TYR A 106 0.53 -12.54 7.79
C TYR A 106 -0.53 -13.68 7.75
N ALA A 107 -0.91 -14.22 8.91
CA ALA A 107 -1.74 -15.42 9.03
C ALA A 107 -3.26 -15.20 9.05
N THR A 108 -3.75 -13.94 9.10
CA THR A 108 -5.18 -13.60 9.18
C THR A 108 -5.77 -13.10 7.86
N SER A 109 -5.02 -13.18 6.75
CA SER A 109 -5.58 -12.79 5.45
C SER A 109 -6.68 -13.77 5.02
N LEU A 110 -7.90 -13.25 4.84
CA LEU A 110 -9.05 -13.99 4.31
C LEU A 110 -8.82 -14.54 2.89
N VAL A 111 -7.77 -14.05 2.21
CA VAL A 111 -7.37 -14.42 0.84
C VAL A 111 -6.69 -15.80 0.79
N THR A 112 -6.03 -16.24 1.87
CA THR A 112 -5.42 -17.58 1.97
C THR A 112 -6.13 -18.44 3.01
N LYS A 113 -7.41 -18.76 2.80
CA LYS A 113 -7.97 -19.99 3.37
C LYS A 113 -7.52 -21.16 2.49
N LYS A 114 -6.31 -21.66 2.75
CA LYS A 114 -5.84 -22.91 2.16
C LYS A 114 -6.47 -24.04 2.97
N SER A 115 -7.64 -24.50 2.53
CA SER A 115 -8.27 -25.71 3.05
C SER A 115 -7.35 -26.89 2.75
N HIS A 116 -7.01 -27.67 3.77
CA HIS A 116 -6.46 -29.00 3.64
C HIS A 116 -7.59 -30.03 3.82
#